data_AF-A0A8J6BEV7-F1
#
_entry.id   AF-A0A8J6BEV7-F1
#
_cell.length_a   1.000
_cell.length_b   1.000
_cell.length_c   1.000
_cell.angle_alpha   90.00
_cell.angle_beta   90.00
_cell.angle_gamma   90.00
#
_symmetry.space_group_name_H-M   'P 1'
#
loop_
_entity.id
_entity.type
_entity.pdbx_description
1 polymer ?
#
loop_
_entity_poly.entity_id
_entity_poly.type
_entity_poly.pdbx_seq_one_letter_code
_entity_poly.pdbx_strand_id
1 'polypeptide(L)'
;MQAEQNTADNFENSSSFAYAKSYFVLGAIAESSVWGVLGQYLVHQDPHITVTEGEDVQINCNYTGTEYSLQWYHRVSNQKIQAILLQRTNGHTSHGRFTMYLNTKQRFTYLYINRTQVADSAVYYCAMEAQC
;
A
#
# COMPACT_ATOMS: atom_id res chain seq x y z
N MET A 1 26.93 -17.14 4.29
CA MET A 1 25.48 -17.35 4.48
C MET A 1 24.90 -16.15 5.20
N GLN A 2 24.65 -15.04 4.50
CA GLN A 2 23.82 -13.91 4.96
C GLN A 2 23.57 -13.00 3.75
N ALA A 3 22.44 -13.21 3.06
CA ALA A 3 22.02 -12.40 1.92
C ALA A 3 20.50 -12.48 1.76
N GLU A 4 19.73 -12.15 2.81
CA GLU A 4 18.25 -12.12 2.69
C GLU A 4 17.52 -11.12 3.61
N GLN A 5 18.19 -10.46 4.56
CA GLN A 5 17.56 -9.51 5.49
C GLN A 5 17.39 -8.08 4.91
N ASN A 6 18.16 -7.70 3.88
CA ASN A 6 18.29 -6.30 3.46
C ASN A 6 17.12 -5.74 2.61
N THR A 7 16.16 -6.56 2.17
CA THR A 7 15.09 -6.09 1.28
C THR A 7 13.86 -5.59 2.06
N ALA A 8 13.63 -6.10 3.28
CA ALA A 8 12.52 -5.67 4.12
C ALA A 8 12.81 -4.32 4.82
N ASP A 9 14.02 -4.15 5.35
CA ASP A 9 14.44 -2.89 6.00
C ASP A 9 14.52 -1.73 4.99
N ASN A 10 14.84 -2.00 3.72
CA ASN A 10 14.85 -0.96 2.68
C ASN A 10 13.46 -0.42 2.31
N PHE A 11 12.36 -1.13 2.64
CA PHE A 11 11.01 -0.61 2.45
C PHE A 11 10.59 0.31 3.59
N GLU A 12 11.04 0.02 4.82
CA GLU A 12 10.79 0.88 6.00
C GLU A 12 11.73 2.11 6.05
N ASN A 13 12.92 2.02 5.45
CA ASN A 13 13.92 3.11 5.40
C ASN A 13 13.98 3.86 4.06
N SER A 14 13.18 3.47 3.06
CA SER A 14 13.05 4.27 1.85
C SER A 14 12.20 5.50 2.17
N SER A 15 12.82 6.67 2.08
CA SER A 15 12.29 8.02 2.27
C SER A 15 11.18 8.42 1.27
N SER A 16 10.42 7.45 0.74
CA SER A 16 9.41 7.63 -0.30
C SER A 16 8.09 6.88 -0.05
N PHE A 17 7.94 6.13 1.04
CA PHE A 17 6.68 5.41 1.33
C PHE A 17 6.00 5.94 2.60
N ALA A 18 4.86 6.60 2.42
CA ALA A 18 4.03 7.10 3.51
C ALA A 18 3.19 5.96 4.11
N TYR A 19 3.44 5.60 5.37
CA TYR A 19 2.60 4.70 6.16
C TYR A 19 1.95 5.47 7.32
N ALA A 20 0.69 5.16 7.63
CA ALA A 20 0.02 5.68 8.83
C ALA A 20 0.48 4.85 10.05
N LYS A 21 1.38 5.41 10.89
CA LYS A 21 1.63 4.88 12.24
C LYS A 21 0.76 5.66 13.23
N SER A 22 -0.28 5.04 13.75
CA SER A 22 -1.05 5.55 14.88
C SER A 22 -0.23 5.38 16.16
N TYR A 23 0.26 6.47 16.73
CA TYR A 23 0.88 6.49 18.05
C TYR A 23 -0.16 6.93 19.10
N PHE A 24 -0.57 6.03 19.98
CA PHE A 24 -1.19 6.41 21.25
C PHE A 24 -0.07 6.80 22.22
N VAL A 25 0.13 8.09 22.46
CA VAL A 25 1.05 8.55 23.52
C VAL A 25 0.24 8.84 24.77
N LEU A 26 0.22 7.89 25.71
CA LEU A 26 -0.13 8.15 27.10
C LEU A 26 1.16 8.41 27.87
N GLY A 27 1.35 9.64 28.34
CA GLY A 27 2.43 10.02 29.26
C GLY A 27 3.35 11.09 28.71
N ALA A 28 3.42 12.23 29.41
CA ALA A 28 4.30 13.33 29.08
C ALA A 28 5.77 12.98 29.41
N ILE A 29 6.62 12.94 28.39
CA ILE A 29 8.06 13.18 28.52
C ILE A 29 8.49 14.17 27.44
N ALA A 30 9.11 15.26 27.88
CA ALA A 30 9.63 16.32 27.01
C ALA A 30 11.06 15.98 26.62
N GLU A 31 11.27 15.57 25.36
CA GLU A 31 12.58 15.55 24.70
C GLU A 31 12.40 16.09 23.28
N SER A 32 13.18 17.12 22.94
CA SER A 32 13.10 17.81 21.66
C SER A 32 13.74 16.99 20.54
N SER A 33 12.94 16.60 19.55
CA SER A 33 13.42 16.25 18.21
C SER A 33 12.45 16.84 17.19
N VAL A 34 12.90 17.87 16.47
CA VAL A 34 12.19 18.39 15.29
C VAL A 34 12.22 17.30 14.24
N TRP A 35 11.07 16.69 13.95
CA TRP A 35 10.91 15.88 12.74
C TRP A 35 10.30 16.78 11.68
N GLY A 36 11.14 17.32 10.80
CA GLY A 36 10.65 17.95 9.58
C GLY A 36 9.86 16.92 8.78
N VAL A 37 8.58 17.16 8.52
CA VAL A 37 7.80 16.34 7.58
C VAL A 37 8.16 16.81 6.17
N LEU A 38 9.16 16.18 5.56
CA LEU A 38 9.45 16.35 4.14
C LEU A 38 8.75 15.23 3.36
N GLY A 39 7.55 15.52 2.85
CA GLY A 39 6.79 14.68 1.92
C GLY A 39 5.28 14.72 2.20
N GLN A 40 4.52 15.50 1.43
CA GLN A 40 3.05 15.55 1.53
C GLN A 40 2.38 14.56 0.56
N TYR A 41 2.74 13.28 0.68
CA TYR A 41 2.00 12.21 0.00
C TYR A 41 1.07 11.56 1.02
N LEU A 42 -0.21 11.93 0.96
CA LEU A 42 -1.26 11.36 1.78
C LEU A 42 -1.90 10.21 1.01
N VAL A 43 -1.92 9.02 1.62
CA VAL A 43 -2.65 7.86 1.10
C VAL A 43 -3.83 7.58 2.03
N HIS A 44 -5.00 7.38 1.46
CA HIS A 44 -6.23 7.09 2.17
C HIS A 44 -6.82 5.76 1.69
N GLN A 45 -6.89 4.80 2.61
CA GLN A 45 -7.46 3.47 2.42
C GLN A 45 -8.30 3.13 3.66
N ASP A 46 -9.31 2.27 3.48
CA ASP A 46 -10.06 1.74 4.61
C ASP A 46 -9.13 0.92 5.52
N PRO A 47 -9.14 1.15 6.84
CA PRO A 47 -8.19 0.52 7.76
C PRO A 47 -8.43 -0.99 7.90
N HIS A 48 -9.65 -1.45 7.61
CA HIS A 48 -10.04 -2.84 7.75
C HIS A 48 -11.24 -3.16 6.86
N ILE A 49 -11.17 -4.28 6.14
CA ILE A 49 -12.26 -4.80 5.32
C ILE A 49 -12.42 -6.29 5.65
N THR A 50 -13.64 -6.71 5.99
CA THR A 50 -13.99 -8.12 6.20
C THR A 50 -14.85 -8.58 5.03
N VAL A 51 -14.51 -9.74 4.46
CA VAL A 51 -15.24 -10.35 3.35
C VAL A 51 -15.39 -11.86 3.61
N THR A 52 -16.52 -12.42 3.21
CA THR A 52 -16.76 -13.87 3.26
C THR A 52 -16.05 -14.56 2.11
N GLU A 53 -15.46 -15.73 2.36
CA GLU A 53 -14.85 -16.53 1.30
C GLU A 53 -15.84 -16.77 0.14
N GLY A 54 -15.34 -16.64 -1.10
CA GLY A 54 -16.11 -16.79 -2.32
C GLY A 54 -16.77 -15.50 -2.81
N GLU A 55 -16.89 -14.49 -1.95
CA GLU A 55 -17.39 -13.16 -2.34
C GLU A 55 -16.30 -12.32 -2.98
N ASP A 56 -16.71 -11.28 -3.68
CA ASP A 56 -15.81 -10.31 -4.30
C ASP A 56 -15.51 -9.16 -3.33
N VAL A 57 -14.29 -8.62 -3.41
CA VAL A 57 -13.90 -7.44 -2.61
C VAL A 57 -13.24 -6.40 -3.49
N GLN A 58 -13.53 -5.13 -3.18
CA GLN A 58 -12.85 -3.98 -3.76
C GLN A 58 -12.16 -3.18 -2.65
N ILE A 59 -10.85 -3.02 -2.77
CA ILE A 59 -10.01 -2.25 -1.86
C ILE A 59 -9.70 -0.92 -2.54
N ASN A 60 -10.16 0.17 -1.94
CA ASN A 60 -10.01 1.51 -2.48
C ASN A 60 -8.74 2.19 -1.96
N CYS A 61 -8.11 3.00 -2.80
CA CYS A 61 -6.97 3.85 -2.43
C CYS A 61 -7.06 5.19 -3.13
N ASN A 62 -7.16 6.25 -2.34
CA ASN A 62 -6.97 7.63 -2.80
C ASN A 62 -5.58 8.10 -2.38
N TYR A 63 -4.93 8.89 -3.22
CA TYR A 63 -3.61 9.43 -2.90
C TYR A 63 -3.50 10.91 -3.27
N THR A 64 -2.59 11.63 -2.63
CA THR A 64 -2.11 12.93 -3.12
C THR A 64 -0.76 12.72 -3.75
N GLY A 65 -0.46 13.40 -4.87
CA GLY A 65 0.79 13.22 -5.59
C GLY A 65 0.72 13.69 -7.04
N THR A 66 1.84 13.59 -7.77
CA THR A 66 1.92 13.87 -9.22
C THR A 66 2.18 12.62 -10.06
N GLU A 67 2.50 11.52 -9.40
CA GLU A 67 2.95 10.26 -9.95
C GLU A 67 1.84 9.63 -10.80
N TYR A 68 2.24 9.09 -11.94
CA TYR A 68 1.34 8.44 -12.90
C TYR A 68 1.38 6.91 -12.81
N SER A 69 2.29 6.38 -11.98
CA SER A 69 2.45 4.95 -11.79
C SER A 69 2.12 4.54 -10.37
N LEU A 70 1.26 3.52 -10.28
CA LEU A 70 0.86 2.92 -9.02
C LEU A 70 1.00 1.41 -9.07
N GLN A 71 1.39 0.86 -7.92
CA GLN A 71 1.57 -0.55 -7.71
C GLN A 71 0.85 -0.99 -6.44
N TRP A 72 0.15 -2.11 -6.55
CA TRP A 72 -0.44 -2.81 -5.42
C TRP A 72 0.47 -3.91 -4.91
N TYR A 73 0.50 -4.03 -3.59
CA TYR A 73 1.24 -5.04 -2.86
C TYR A 73 0.34 -5.71 -1.82
N HIS A 74 0.68 -6.94 -1.45
CA HIS A 74 0.16 -7.54 -0.22
C HIS A 74 1.30 -7.96 0.71
N ARG A 75 0.95 -8.10 1.98
CA ARG A 75 1.80 -8.71 3.01
C ARG A 75 0.96 -9.68 3.83
N VAL A 76 1.20 -10.96 3.61
CA VAL A 76 0.73 -12.02 4.51
C VAL A 76 1.53 -11.93 5.82
N SER A 77 0.90 -12.20 6.96
CA SER A 77 1.55 -12.17 8.29
C SER A 77 2.87 -12.95 8.28
N ASN A 78 3.94 -12.32 8.79
CA ASN A 78 5.31 -12.86 8.84
C ASN A 78 5.97 -13.15 7.47
N GLN A 79 5.39 -12.68 6.37
CA GLN A 79 5.98 -12.82 5.03
C GLN A 79 6.49 -11.47 4.50
N LYS A 80 7.37 -11.55 3.51
CA LYS A 80 7.81 -10.38 2.73
C LYS A 80 6.64 -9.76 1.96
N ILE A 81 6.72 -8.45 1.75
CA ILE A 81 5.80 -7.73 0.85
C ILE A 81 5.95 -8.30 -0.56
N GLN A 82 4.84 -8.61 -1.22
CA GLN A 82 4.82 -9.14 -2.58
C GLN A 82 4.03 -8.20 -3.49
N ALA A 83 4.53 -8.00 -4.70
CA ALA A 83 3.86 -7.23 -5.73
C ALA A 83 2.67 -8.02 -6.31
N ILE A 84 1.55 -7.33 -6.50
CA ILE A 84 0.35 -7.89 -7.12
C ILE A 84 0.25 -7.41 -8.56
N LEU A 85 0.08 -6.10 -8.75
CA LEU A 85 -0.17 -5.47 -10.04
C LEU A 85 0.44 -4.07 -10.09
N LEU A 86 1.05 -3.72 -11.23
CA LEU A 86 1.66 -2.42 -11.50
C LEU A 86 1.04 -1.83 -12.76
N GLN A 87 0.70 -0.55 -12.72
CA GLN A 87 0.15 0.16 -13.86
C GLN A 87 0.64 1.61 -13.90
N ARG A 88 0.92 2.06 -15.13
CA ARG A 88 1.51 3.38 -15.43
C ARG A 88 0.58 4.28 -16.24
N THR A 89 -0.56 3.74 -16.65
CA THR A 89 -1.54 4.40 -17.53
C THR A 89 -2.93 4.30 -16.93
N ASN A 90 -3.84 5.22 -17.28
CA ASN A 90 -5.21 5.12 -16.82
C ASN A 90 -5.93 3.91 -17.44
N GLY A 91 -6.84 3.29 -16.69
CA GLY A 91 -7.64 2.16 -17.16
C GLY A 91 -7.60 0.97 -16.21
N HIS A 92 -7.88 -0.22 -16.74
CA HIS A 92 -7.90 -1.48 -15.98
C HIS A 92 -6.78 -2.41 -16.42
N THR A 93 -6.20 -3.13 -15.47
CA THR A 93 -5.30 -4.26 -15.71
C THR A 93 -5.74 -5.42 -14.84
N SER A 94 -5.79 -6.63 -15.40
CA SER A 94 -6.18 -7.83 -14.67
C SER A 94 -5.10 -8.89 -14.77
N HIS A 95 -4.87 -9.59 -13.67
CA HIS A 95 -4.01 -10.77 -13.61
C HIS A 95 -4.63 -11.82 -12.68
N GLY A 96 -5.04 -12.95 -13.25
CA GLY A 96 -5.74 -14.00 -12.51
C GLY A 96 -7.03 -13.48 -11.88
N ARG A 97 -7.15 -13.58 -10.55
CA ARG A 97 -8.30 -13.11 -9.77
C ARG A 97 -8.23 -11.61 -9.41
N PHE A 98 -7.09 -10.98 -9.63
CA PHE A 98 -6.86 -9.58 -9.29
C PHE A 98 -7.14 -8.67 -10.48
N THR A 99 -7.86 -7.60 -10.25
CA THR A 99 -8.09 -6.52 -11.22
C THR A 99 -7.79 -5.20 -10.56
N MET A 100 -6.93 -4.41 -11.16
CA MET A 100 -6.59 -3.08 -10.70
C MET A 100 -7.18 -2.05 -11.66
N TYR A 101 -7.67 -0.95 -11.10
CA TYR A 101 -8.02 0.24 -11.85
C TYR A 101 -7.15 1.41 -11.41
N LEU A 102 -6.73 2.24 -12.35
CA LEU A 102 -6.00 3.47 -12.08
C LEU A 102 -6.65 4.65 -12.79
N ASN A 103 -6.92 5.70 -12.02
CA ASN A 103 -7.30 7.03 -12.49
C ASN A 103 -6.39 8.09 -11.87
N THR A 104 -5.36 8.48 -12.63
CA THR A 104 -4.40 9.53 -12.25
C THR A 104 -5.02 10.93 -12.22
N LYS A 105 -6.12 11.17 -12.94
CA LYS A 105 -6.83 12.47 -12.90
C LYS A 105 -7.56 12.66 -11.57
N GLN A 106 -8.17 11.60 -11.07
CA GLN A 106 -8.90 11.58 -9.79
C GLN A 106 -8.02 11.19 -8.60
N ARG A 107 -6.75 10.83 -8.85
CA ARG A 107 -5.81 10.31 -7.84
C ARG A 107 -6.40 9.14 -7.06
N PHE A 108 -7.02 8.24 -7.81
CA PHE A 108 -7.76 7.11 -7.29
C PHE A 108 -7.30 5.82 -7.96
N THR A 109 -7.18 4.77 -7.17
CA THR A 109 -6.97 3.41 -7.62
C THR A 109 -7.78 2.46 -6.75
N TYR A 110 -8.18 1.34 -7.32
CA TYR A 110 -8.71 0.24 -6.52
C TYR A 110 -8.09 -1.08 -6.98
N LEU A 111 -8.04 -2.02 -6.04
CA LEU A 111 -7.76 -3.42 -6.29
C LEU A 111 -9.03 -4.22 -6.04
N TYR A 112 -9.48 -4.92 -7.06
CA TYR A 112 -10.61 -5.83 -7.03
C TYR A 112 -10.11 -7.26 -7.02
N ILE A 113 -10.63 -8.08 -6.12
CA ILE A 113 -10.29 -9.50 -5.98
C ILE A 113 -11.59 -10.29 -6.20
N ASN A 114 -11.61 -11.08 -7.26
CA ASN A 114 -12.74 -11.94 -7.61
C ASN A 114 -12.65 -13.26 -6.84
N ARG A 115 -13.76 -13.70 -6.24
CA ARG A 115 -13.86 -14.93 -5.42
C ARG A 115 -12.73 -15.04 -4.41
N THR A 116 -12.82 -14.24 -3.37
CA THR A 116 -11.84 -14.21 -2.26
C THR A 116 -11.65 -15.59 -1.65
N GLN A 117 -10.41 -15.88 -1.23
CA GLN A 117 -10.01 -17.13 -0.57
C GLN A 117 -9.43 -16.80 0.80
N VAL A 118 -9.44 -17.76 1.72
CA VAL A 118 -8.81 -17.59 3.04
C VAL A 118 -7.34 -17.17 2.92
N ALA A 119 -6.63 -17.67 1.91
CA ALA A 119 -5.24 -17.33 1.61
C ALA A 119 -5.03 -15.86 1.19
N ASP A 120 -6.08 -15.14 0.78
CA ASP A 120 -6.02 -13.73 0.42
C ASP A 120 -6.06 -12.80 1.65
N SER A 121 -6.17 -13.38 2.86
CA SER A 121 -6.13 -12.64 4.13
C SER A 121 -4.74 -12.06 4.37
N ALA A 122 -4.58 -10.78 4.04
CA ALA A 122 -3.32 -10.06 4.09
C ALA A 122 -3.53 -8.56 4.27
N VAL A 123 -2.46 -7.83 4.56
CA VAL A 123 -2.47 -6.37 4.49
C VAL A 123 -2.15 -5.95 3.07
N TYR A 124 -3.03 -5.16 2.46
CA TYR A 124 -2.86 -4.64 1.10
C TYR A 124 -2.38 -3.19 1.12
N TYR A 125 -1.37 -2.90 0.31
CA TYR A 125 -0.77 -1.57 0.21
C TYR A 125 -0.85 -1.07 -1.23
N CYS A 126 -1.28 0.18 -1.42
CA CYS A 126 -1.02 0.90 -2.66
C CYS A 126 0.22 1.78 -2.47
N ALA A 127 1.11 1.78 -3.45
CA ALA A 127 2.28 2.65 -3.44
C ALA A 127 2.46 3.28 -4.82
N MET A 128 2.95 4.51 -4.83
CA MET A 128 3.35 5.18 -6.08
C MET A 128 4.77 4.74 -6.44
N GLU A 129 5.01 4.44 -7.71
CA GLU A 129 6.37 4.23 -8.21
C GLU A 129 7.03 5.61 -8.30
N ALA A 130 8.04 5.88 -7.46
CA ALA A 130 8.85 7.06 -7.59
C ALA A 130 9.59 6.99 -8.94
N GLN A 131 9.37 7.98 -9.80
CA GLN A 131 10.15 8.10 -11.03
C GLN A 131 11.53 8.61 -10.64
N CYS A 132 12.53 7.73 -10.64
CA CYS A 132 13.93 8.12 -10.59
C CYS A 132 14.38 8.66 -11.95
#